data_AF-A0A257VFP8-F1
#
_entry.id   AF-A0A257VFP8-F1
#
_cell.length_a   1.000
_cell.length_b   1.000
_cell.length_c   1.000
_cell.angle_alpha   90.00
_cell.angle_beta   90.00
_cell.angle_gamma   90.00
#
_symmetry.space_group_name_H-M   'P 1'
#
loop_
_entity.id
_entity.type
_entity.pdbx_description
1 polymer ?
#
loop_
_entity_poly.entity_id
_entity_poly.type
_entity_poly.pdbx_seq_one_letter_code
_entity_poly.pdbx_strand_id
1 'polypeptide(L)'
;MTTRRSFLVAASTAVAMGQGRAPVMGSGAYAYEAHHDWPQLPAGTHRFGNTHGIVMDRQGRVIIAHTVHKDSQSADAIAMFDPDGKFIKSWGAEMRG
;
A
#
# COMPACT_ATOMS: atom_id res chain seq x y z
N MET A 1 10.07 15.94 -43.55
CA MET A 1 11.17 15.72 -42.59
C MET A 1 10.51 15.22 -41.31
N THR A 2 10.33 13.90 -41.19
CA THR A 2 9.40 13.28 -40.23
C THR A 2 10.18 12.66 -39.08
N THR A 3 10.24 13.33 -37.94
CA THR A 3 10.98 12.87 -36.76
C THR A 3 10.11 11.93 -35.93
N ARG A 4 10.39 10.62 -35.99
CA ARG A 4 9.78 9.62 -35.10
C ARG A 4 10.39 9.73 -33.71
N ARG A 5 9.58 10.12 -32.71
CA ARG A 5 9.92 10.02 -31.29
C ARG A 5 9.52 8.64 -30.78
N SER A 6 10.51 7.80 -30.49
CA SER A 6 10.31 6.51 -29.83
C SER A 6 10.17 6.74 -28.32
N PHE A 7 9.04 6.35 -27.74
CA PHE A 7 8.88 6.25 -26.29
C PHE A 7 9.19 4.81 -25.86
N LEU A 8 10.19 4.65 -25.00
CA LEU A 8 10.49 3.39 -24.32
C LEU A 8 9.45 3.19 -23.22
N VAL A 9 8.62 2.15 -23.35
CA VAL A 9 7.79 1.65 -22.25
C VAL A 9 8.70 0.82 -21.35
N ALA A 10 8.99 1.30 -20.15
CA ALA A 10 9.64 0.50 -19.13
C ALA A 10 8.63 -0.53 -18.61
N ALA A 11 8.86 -1.81 -18.91
CA ALA A 11 8.08 -2.89 -18.33
C ALA A 11 8.53 -3.10 -16.88
N SER A 12 7.73 -2.65 -15.93
CA SER A 12 7.91 -3.02 -14.52
C SER A 12 7.55 -4.50 -14.36
N THR A 13 8.53 -5.32 -13.99
CA THR A 13 8.31 -6.70 -13.59
C THR A 13 7.55 -6.72 -12.27
N ALA A 14 6.22 -6.89 -12.33
CA ALA A 14 5.46 -7.32 -11.17
C ALA A 14 5.89 -8.75 -10.85
N VAL A 15 6.52 -8.95 -9.68
CA VAL A 15 6.72 -10.29 -9.13
C VAL A 15 5.32 -10.78 -8.72
N ALA A 16 4.74 -11.67 -9.51
CA ALA A 16 3.53 -12.38 -9.12
C ALA A 16 3.91 -13.35 -7.99
N MET A 17 3.70 -12.94 -6.74
CA MET A 17 3.72 -13.85 -5.60
C MET A 17 2.59 -14.87 -5.82
N GLY A 18 2.96 -16.16 -5.82
CA GLY A 18 2.08 -17.27 -6.18
C GLY A 18 0.74 -17.19 -5.43
N GLN A 19 -0.36 -17.34 -6.18
CA GLN A 19 -1.72 -17.31 -5.66
C GLN A 19 -2.02 -18.61 -4.91
N GLY A 20 -1.46 -18.76 -3.71
CA GLY A 20 -2.03 -19.64 -2.70
C GLY A 20 -3.41 -19.13 -2.33
N ARG A 21 -4.38 -20.02 -2.12
CA ARG A 21 -5.73 -19.63 -1.73
C ARG A 21 -5.67 -18.78 -0.45
N ALA A 22 -6.35 -17.64 -0.42
CA ALA A 22 -6.36 -16.75 0.73
C ALA A 22 -6.77 -17.52 2.00
N PRO A 23 -6.13 -17.29 3.15
CA PRO A 23 -6.50 -17.95 4.40
C PRO A 23 -7.97 -17.70 4.72
N VAL A 24 -8.70 -18.75 5.09
CA VAL A 24 -10.11 -18.62 5.49
C VAL A 24 -10.19 -18.42 7.00
N MET A 25 -10.84 -17.32 7.38
CA MET A 25 -11.14 -16.95 8.76
C MET A 25 -12.59 -17.31 9.07
N GLY A 26 -12.84 -17.95 10.21
CA GLY A 26 -14.18 -18.35 10.65
C GLY A 26 -14.64 -19.70 10.12
N SER A 27 -15.94 -19.99 10.24
CA SER A 27 -16.53 -21.29 9.87
C SER A 27 -18.04 -21.21 9.61
N GLY A 28 -18.60 -22.26 8.99
CA GLY A 28 -20.02 -22.35 8.68
C GLY A 28 -20.49 -21.22 7.75
N ALA A 29 -21.55 -20.52 8.15
CA ALA A 29 -22.11 -19.39 7.39
C ALA A 29 -21.25 -18.09 7.49
N TYR A 30 -20.26 -18.05 8.37
CA TYR A 30 -19.43 -16.86 8.63
C TYR A 30 -17.96 -17.18 8.37
N ALA A 31 -17.65 -17.57 7.13
CA ALA A 31 -16.31 -17.80 6.64
C ALA A 31 -15.91 -16.70 5.66
N TYR A 32 -14.73 -16.11 5.86
CA TYR A 32 -14.21 -14.99 5.07
C TYR A 32 -12.78 -15.25 4.60
N GLU A 33 -12.43 -14.79 3.40
CA GLU A 33 -11.06 -14.84 2.91
C GLU A 33 -10.25 -13.64 3.45
N ALA A 34 -9.09 -13.91 4.04
CA ALA A 34 -8.17 -12.90 4.51
C ALA A 34 -7.22 -12.48 3.38
N HIS A 35 -7.38 -11.26 2.90
CA HIS A 35 -6.43 -10.63 1.97
C HIS A 35 -5.26 -10.04 2.78
N HIS A 36 -4.21 -10.84 2.94
CA HIS A 36 -2.98 -10.40 3.60
C HIS A 36 -2.20 -9.40 2.74
N ASP A 37 -1.35 -8.61 3.41
CA ASP A 37 -0.44 -7.65 2.79
C ASP A 37 -1.15 -6.67 1.85
N TRP A 38 -2.43 -6.37 2.09
CA TRP A 38 -3.21 -5.47 1.25
C TRP A 38 -2.57 -4.09 1.04
N PRO A 39 -2.04 -3.37 2.06
CA PRO A 39 -1.42 -2.07 1.83
C PRO A 39 -0.07 -2.21 1.11
N GLN A 40 -0.02 -1.78 -0.14
CA GLN A 40 1.17 -1.85 -0.98
C GLN A 40 1.98 -0.54 -0.90
N LEU A 41 2.87 -0.44 0.09
CA LEU A 41 3.77 0.70 0.22
C LEU A 41 4.79 0.78 -0.93
N PRO A 42 5.20 2.00 -1.35
CA PRO A 42 6.28 2.15 -2.32
C PRO A 42 7.59 1.53 -1.80
N ALA A 43 8.04 0.48 -2.51
CA ALA A 43 9.22 -0.27 -2.13
C ALA A 43 10.47 0.63 -2.03
N GLY A 44 11.30 0.37 -1.02
CA GLY A 44 12.58 1.07 -0.82
C GLY A 44 12.46 2.49 -0.25
N THR A 45 11.29 3.11 -0.27
CA THR A 45 11.11 4.49 0.24
C THR A 45 10.26 4.55 1.50
N HIS A 46 9.21 3.73 1.60
CA HIS A 46 8.27 3.78 2.72
C HIS A 46 8.33 2.47 3.52
N ARG A 47 8.29 2.59 4.84
CA ARG A 47 8.14 1.45 5.74
C ARG A 47 7.29 1.85 6.94
N PHE A 48 6.28 1.04 7.24
CA PHE A 48 5.47 1.20 8.44
C PHE A 48 6.30 0.96 9.71
N GLY A 49 6.09 1.81 10.70
CA GLY A 49 6.34 1.53 12.11
C GLY A 49 5.06 1.03 12.79
N ASN A 50 4.85 1.46 14.03
CA ASN A 50 3.66 1.07 14.80
C ASN A 50 2.44 1.86 14.33
N THR A 51 1.31 1.18 14.12
CA THR A 51 0.06 1.83 13.68
C THR A 51 -0.74 2.31 14.88
N HIS A 52 -1.24 3.55 14.81
CA HIS A 52 -2.04 4.19 15.86
C HIS A 52 -3.49 4.42 15.47
N GLY A 53 -3.77 4.49 14.17
CA GLY A 53 -5.10 4.78 13.68
C GLY A 53 -5.28 4.34 12.24
N ILE A 54 -6.47 3.85 11.93
CA ILE A 54 -6.91 3.48 10.60
C ILE A 54 -8.31 4.04 10.42
N VAL A 55 -8.53 4.79 9.35
CA VAL A 55 -9.85 5.31 8.98
C VAL A 55 -10.11 5.07 7.50
N MET A 56 -11.38 5.03 7.12
CA MET A 56 -11.80 4.91 5.74
C MET A 56 -12.73 6.07 5.39
N ASP A 57 -12.56 6.65 4.21
CA ASP A 57 -13.45 7.70 3.72
C ASP A 57 -14.59 7.16 2.85
N ARG A 58 -15.47 8.06 2.40
CA ARG A 58 -16.64 7.70 1.58
C ARG A 58 -16.28 7.10 0.21
N GLN A 59 -15.06 7.29 -0.28
CA GLN A 59 -14.59 6.71 -1.54
C GLN A 59 -13.95 5.33 -1.34
N GLY A 60 -13.96 4.81 -0.10
CA GLY A 60 -13.32 3.54 0.25
C GLY A 60 -11.80 3.66 0.36
N ARG A 61 -11.24 4.87 0.38
CA ARG A 61 -9.79 5.05 0.59
C ARG A 61 -9.48 4.81 2.05
N VAL A 62 -8.42 4.06 2.32
CA VAL A 62 -7.95 3.77 3.68
C VAL A 62 -6.78 4.67 4.00
N ILE A 63 -6.85 5.35 5.14
CA ILE A 63 -5.80 6.23 5.66
C ILE A 63 -5.25 5.61 6.93
N ILE A 64 -3.94 5.38 6.95
CA ILE A 64 -3.22 4.74 8.05
C ILE A 64 -2.29 5.78 8.67
N ALA A 65 -2.39 5.97 9.98
CA ALA A 65 -1.46 6.75 10.79
C ALA A 65 -0.51 5.82 11.55
N HIS A 66 0.79 6.02 11.37
CA HIS A 66 1.83 5.15 11.89
C HIS A 66 3.08 5.92 12.30
N THR A 67 3.90 5.33 13.18
CA THR A 67 5.27 5.83 13.36
C THR A 67 6.13 5.52 12.16
N VAL A 68 7.18 6.30 11.92
CA VAL A 68 8.11 6.05 10.81
C VAL A 68 9.12 4.98 11.22
N HIS A 69 9.20 3.89 10.45
CA HIS A 69 10.21 2.87 10.70
C HIS A 69 11.62 3.45 10.55
N LYS A 70 12.58 3.02 11.38
CA LYS A 70 13.98 3.48 11.32
C LYS A 70 14.67 3.32 9.95
N ASP A 71 14.19 2.36 9.15
CA ASP A 71 14.73 2.05 7.82
C ASP A 71 13.88 2.65 6.68
N SER A 72 12.89 3.48 7.01
CA SER A 72 12.12 4.26 6.03
C SER A 72 12.96 5.43 5.52
N GLN A 73 12.90 5.71 4.21
CA GLN A 73 13.54 6.90 3.63
C GLN A 73 12.59 8.10 3.66
N SER A 74 11.28 7.85 3.61
CA SER A 74 10.25 8.86 3.84
C SER A 74 10.04 9.08 5.34
N ALA A 75 9.88 10.35 5.72
CA ALA A 75 9.49 10.75 7.07
C ALA A 75 7.97 10.80 7.25
N ASP A 76 7.18 10.50 6.23
CA ASP A 76 5.72 10.61 6.29
C ASP A 76 5.11 9.56 7.22
N ALA A 77 4.25 10.03 8.14
CA ALA A 77 3.58 9.24 9.16
C ALA A 77 2.16 8.82 8.77
N ILE A 78 1.64 9.39 7.68
CA ILE A 78 0.29 9.13 7.18
C ILE A 78 0.41 8.61 5.76
N ALA A 79 -0.20 7.45 5.49
CA ALA A 79 -0.27 6.86 4.16
C ALA A 79 -1.74 6.60 3.77
N MET A 80 -2.08 6.89 2.51
CA MET A 80 -3.42 6.68 1.96
C MET A 80 -3.37 5.71 0.79
N PHE A 81 -4.34 4.79 0.79
CA PHE A 81 -4.48 3.72 -0.18
C PHE A 81 -5.87 3.74 -0.82
N ASP A 82 -5.97 3.26 -2.05
CA ASP A 82 -7.27 2.97 -2.68
C ASP A 82 -7.89 1.68 -2.11
N PRO A 83 -9.13 1.30 -2.47
CA PRO A 83 -9.78 0.08 -1.96
C PRO A 83 -9.04 -1.22 -2.29
N ASP A 84 -8.18 -1.22 -3.30
CA ASP A 84 -7.39 -2.38 -3.72
C ASP A 84 -6.00 -2.41 -3.04
N GLY A 85 -5.72 -1.44 -2.16
CA GLY A 85 -4.50 -1.38 -1.37
C GLY A 85 -3.35 -0.68 -2.08
N LYS A 86 -3.60 -0.08 -3.25
CA LYS A 86 -2.58 0.66 -3.99
C LYS A 86 -2.31 1.99 -3.30
N PHE A 87 -1.04 2.29 -3.08
CA PHE A 87 -0.61 3.57 -2.54
C PHE A 87 -1.04 4.74 -3.43
N ILE A 88 -1.69 5.74 -2.82
CA ILE A 88 -2.09 6.98 -3.49
C ILE A 88 -1.08 8.09 -3.16
N LYS A 89 -0.85 8.35 -1.87
CA LYS A 89 0.08 9.39 -1.38
C LYS A 89 0.35 9.25 0.13
N SER A 90 1.37 9.97 0.61
CA SER A 90 1.72 10.08 2.02
C SER A 90 2.01 11.54 2.41
N TRP A 91 1.96 11.83 3.72
CA TRP A 91 2.31 13.13 4.31
C TRP A 91 2.52 12.99 5.83
N GLY A 92 2.79 14.12 6.50
CA GLY A 92 2.74 14.21 7.97
C GLY A 92 4.07 13.93 8.66
N ALA A 93 5.18 14.42 8.13
CA ALA A 93 6.51 14.21 8.71
C ALA A 93 6.66 14.75 10.15
N GLU A 94 5.87 15.75 10.50
CA GLU A 94 5.75 16.31 11.84
C GLU A 94 5.06 15.37 12.84
N MET A 95 4.35 14.35 12.36
CA MET A 95 3.60 13.37 13.15
C MET A 95 4.28 12.00 13.22
N ARG A 96 5.57 11.90 12.86
CA ARG A 96 6.33 10.64 12.70
C ARG A 96 6.43 9.74 13.93
N GLY A 97 6.00 10.21 15.11
CA GLY A 97 6.03 9.47 16.36
C GLY A 97 7.41 9.44 17.00
#